data_AF-A0A8T6SGJ0-F1
#
_entry.id   AF-A0A8T6SGJ0-F1
#
_cell.length_a   1.000
_cell.length_b   1.000
_cell.length_c   1.000
_cell.angle_alpha   90.00
_cell.angle_beta   90.00
_cell.angle_gamma   90.00
#
_symmetry.space_group_name_H-M   'P 1'
#
loop_
_entity.id
_entity.type
_entity.pdbx_description
1 polymer ?
#
loop_
_entity_poly.entity_id
_entity_poly.type
_entity_poly.pdbx_seq_one_letter_code
_entity_poly.pdbx_strand_id
1 'polypeptide(L)'
;TRSKNKTRKLARMLIKKYANRNTALEILELPDDRYVMQLKPSFTKRVKKLIKKPLLTRGPLKTLAYIAYKQPVSQKRVADMRGSHAYTHIKE
;
A
#
# COMPACT_ATOMS: atom_id res chain seq x y z
N THR A 1 13.93 18.32 -18.08
CA THR A 1 12.81 19.23 -17.74
C THR A 1 13.05 19.86 -16.38
N ARG A 2 13.03 21.20 -16.29
CA ARG A 2 13.28 22.02 -15.08
C ARG A 2 12.54 21.54 -13.81
N SER A 3 11.37 20.90 -14.00
CA SER A 3 10.55 20.28 -12.96
C SER A 3 11.25 19.12 -12.20
N LYS A 4 11.96 18.21 -12.89
CA LYS A 4 12.61 17.05 -12.25
C LYS A 4 13.68 17.48 -11.23
N ASN A 5 14.48 18.49 -11.59
CA ASN A 5 15.51 19.04 -10.70
C ASN A 5 14.90 19.72 -9.46
N LYS A 6 13.77 20.40 -9.62
CA LYS A 6 13.02 21.00 -8.50
C LYS A 6 12.50 19.92 -7.56
N THR A 7 11.90 18.86 -8.09
CA THR A 7 11.40 17.72 -7.29
C THR A 7 12.53 17.03 -6.53
N ARG A 8 13.68 16.76 -7.17
CA ARG A 8 14.86 16.17 -6.52
C ARG A 8 15.37 17.04 -5.37
N LYS A 9 15.40 18.37 -5.55
CA LYS A 9 15.78 19.32 -4.50
C LYS A 9 14.82 19.24 -3.31
N LEU A 10 13.51 19.23 -3.56
CA LEU A 10 12.49 19.12 -2.52
C LEU A 10 12.55 17.76 -1.79
N ALA A 11 12.77 16.66 -2.52
CA ALA A 11 12.94 15.34 -1.93
C ALA A 11 14.14 15.31 -0.97
N ARG A 12 15.30 15.85 -1.37
CA ARG A 12 16.48 15.96 -0.50
C ARG A 12 16.25 16.84 0.72
N MET A 13 15.50 17.93 0.57
CA MET A 13 15.08 18.76 1.72
C MET A 13 14.21 17.97 2.70
N LEU A 14 13.27 17.16 2.20
CA LEU A 14 12.45 16.30 3.04
C LEU A 14 13.27 15.22 3.74
N ILE A 15 14.20 14.55 3.05
CA ILE A 15 15.12 13.57 3.65
C ILE A 15 15.85 14.19 4.85
N LYS A 16 16.45 15.37 4.67
CA LYS A 16 17.13 16.09 5.77
C LYS A 16 16.17 16.46 6.90
N LYS A 17 14.97 16.94 6.57
CA LYS A 17 13.95 17.31 7.57
C LYS A 17 13.51 16.11 8.41
N TYR A 18 13.32 14.94 7.80
CA TYR A 18 12.94 13.72 8.51
C TYR A 18 14.10 13.09 9.28
N ALA A 19 15.33 13.23 8.81
CA ALA A 19 16.53 12.83 9.55
C ALA A 19 16.71 13.66 10.83
N ASN A 20 16.52 14.98 10.74
CA ASN A 20 16.64 15.90 11.88
C ASN A 20 15.43 15.83 12.84
N ARG A 21 14.30 15.31 12.38
CA ARG A 21 13.14 15.06 13.23
C ARG A 21 13.41 13.83 14.09
N ASN A 22 13.20 13.95 15.40
CA ASN A 22 13.23 12.83 16.32
C ASN A 22 11.95 11.96 16.19
N THR A 23 11.72 11.43 14.99
CA THR A 23 10.57 10.58 14.65
C THR A 23 11.02 9.18 14.26
N ALA A 24 10.09 8.22 14.30
CA ALA A 24 10.35 6.83 13.91
C ALA A 24 10.41 6.62 12.38
N LEU A 25 10.09 7.63 11.57
CA LEU A 25 10.06 7.54 10.12
C LEU A 25 11.32 8.14 9.48
N GLU A 26 11.72 7.58 8.35
CA GLU A 26 12.81 8.08 7.52
C GLU A 26 12.39 8.04 6.04
N ILE A 27 13.06 8.86 5.22
CA ILE A 27 12.91 8.86 3.77
C ILE A 27 14.25 8.46 3.18
N LEU A 28 14.25 7.47 2.29
CA LEU A 28 15.43 6.99 1.59
C LEU A 28 15.30 7.24 0.08
N GLU A 29 16.42 7.56 -0.54
CA GLU A 29 16.57 7.62 -1.99
C GLU A 29 17.02 6.24 -2.48
N LEU A 30 16.26 5.68 -3.42
CA LEU A 30 16.50 4.40 -4.09
C LEU A 30 17.09 4.66 -5.49
N PRO A 31 17.65 3.63 -6.14
CA PRO A 31 18.04 3.73 -7.55
C PRO A 31 16.87 4.21 -8.43
N ASP A 32 17.22 4.83 -9.55
CA ASP A 32 16.28 5.31 -10.58
C ASP A 32 15.41 6.50 -10.14
N ASP A 33 15.94 7.44 -9.34
CA ASP A 33 15.20 8.61 -8.82
C ASP A 33 13.92 8.22 -8.05
N ARG A 34 13.93 7.06 -7.40
CA ARG A 34 12.84 6.59 -6.55
C ARG A 34 13.07 7.00 -5.11
N TYR A 35 11.98 7.21 -4.39
CA TYR A 35 12.03 7.58 -2.97
C TYR A 35 11.03 6.73 -2.20
N VAL A 36 11.43 6.25 -1.03
CA VAL A 36 10.56 5.50 -0.13
C VAL A 36 10.53 6.18 1.24
N MET A 37 9.34 6.24 1.83
CA MET A 37 9.16 6.61 3.22
C MET A 37 8.91 5.34 4.02
N GLN A 38 9.75 5.08 5.02
CA GLN A 38 9.70 3.85 5.79
C GLN A 38 9.92 4.10 7.28
N LEU A 39 9.63 3.07 8.09
CA LEU A 39 9.97 3.05 9.50
C LEU A 39 11.47 2.79 9.66
N LYS A 40 12.13 3.55 10.53
CA LYS A 40 13.54 3.34 10.89
C LYS A 40 13.73 1.90 11.39
N PRO A 41 14.80 1.19 10.97
CA PRO A 41 15.04 -0.21 11.33
C PRO A 41 15.03 -0.50 12.83
N SER A 42 15.41 0.49 13.66
CA SER A 42 15.41 0.40 15.12
C SER A 42 14.03 0.18 15.73
N PHE A 43 12.95 0.63 15.08
CA PHE A 43 11.58 0.48 15.57
C PHE A 43 10.87 -0.77 15.01
N THR A 44 11.42 -1.42 13.98
CA THR A 44 10.79 -2.57 13.30
C THR A 44 10.43 -3.71 14.26
N LYS A 45 11.29 -4.03 15.23
CA LYS A 45 11.02 -5.09 16.22
C LYS A 45 9.80 -4.78 17.10
N ARG A 46 9.59 -3.50 17.44
CA ARG A 46 8.47 -3.06 18.30
C ARG A 46 7.14 -3.05 17.54
N VAL A 47 7.17 -2.65 16.27
CA VAL A 47 5.96 -2.47 15.45
C VAL A 47 5.52 -3.77 14.76
N LYS A 48 6.36 -4.82 14.73
CA LYS A 48 6.04 -6.10 14.06
C LYS A 48 4.70 -6.71 14.47
N LYS A 49 4.30 -6.59 15.74
CA LYS A 49 3.00 -7.07 16.25
C LYS A 49 1.79 -6.23 15.79
N LEU A 50 2.03 -4.98 15.39
CA LEU A 50 0.99 -4.05 14.90
C LEU A 50 0.76 -4.18 13.40
N ILE A 51 1.72 -4.77 12.66
CA ILE A 51 1.58 -5.00 11.23
C ILE A 51 0.53 -6.10 11.04
N LYS A 52 -0.72 -5.68 10.79
CA LYS A 52 -1.76 -6.60 10.33
C LYS A 52 -1.37 -7.04 8.92
N LYS A 53 -0.93 -8.29 8.78
CA LYS A 53 -0.89 -8.92 7.45
C LYS A 53 -2.31 -8.84 6.88
N PRO A 54 -2.49 -8.40 5.63
CA PRO A 54 -3.81 -8.38 5.04
C PRO A 54 -4.36 -9.81 5.09
N LEU A 55 -5.55 -9.97 5.68
CA LEU A 55 -6.20 -11.28 5.83
C LEU A 55 -6.50 -11.92 4.47
N LEU A 56 -6.69 -11.08 3.46
CA LEU A 56 -7.03 -11.48 2.10
C LEU A 56 -6.01 -10.91 1.11
N THR A 57 -5.71 -11.67 0.05
CA THR A 57 -4.94 -11.16 -1.08
C THR A 57 -5.78 -10.13 -1.87
N ARG A 58 -5.17 -9.43 -2.83
CA ARG A 58 -5.86 -8.42 -3.63
C ARG A 58 -7.08 -8.97 -4.40
N GLY A 59 -7.08 -10.25 -4.75
CA GLY A 59 -8.17 -10.89 -5.50
C GLY A 59 -9.48 -10.95 -4.70
N PRO A 60 -9.51 -11.70 -3.59
CA PRO A 60 -10.67 -11.78 -2.70
C PRO A 60 -11.08 -10.42 -2.15
N LEU A 61 -10.13 -9.55 -1.79
CA LEU A 61 -10.45 -8.20 -1.29
C LEU A 61 -11.25 -7.37 -2.30
N LYS A 62 -10.93 -7.47 -3.59
CA LYS A 62 -11.69 -6.79 -4.66
C LYS A 62 -13.08 -7.40 -4.85
N THR A 63 -13.20 -8.72 -4.74
CA THR A 63 -14.51 -9.40 -4.80
C THR A 63 -15.38 -9.01 -3.62
N LEU A 64 -14.83 -9.01 -2.40
CA LEU A 64 -15.51 -8.57 -1.18
C LEU A 64 -15.95 -7.10 -1.26
N ALA A 65 -15.07 -6.21 -1.73
CA ALA A 65 -15.40 -4.79 -1.91
C ALA A 65 -16.56 -4.59 -2.91
N TYR A 66 -16.59 -5.37 -3.99
CA TYR A 66 -17.69 -5.33 -4.96
C TYR A 66 -19.02 -5.78 -4.32
N ILE A 67 -19.01 -6.90 -3.58
CA ILE A 67 -20.20 -7.42 -2.88
C ILE A 67 -20.70 -6.40 -1.87
N ALA A 68 -19.84 -5.89 -1.00
CA ALA A 68 -20.19 -4.92 0.04
C ALA A 68 -20.85 -3.65 -0.53
N TYR A 69 -20.39 -3.21 -1.72
CA TYR A 69 -20.95 -2.03 -2.38
C TYR A 69 -22.26 -2.31 -3.14
N LYS A 70 -22.47 -3.53 -3.64
CA LYS A 70 -23.60 -3.88 -4.52
C LYS A 70 -24.64 -4.79 -3.87
N GLN A 71 -24.49 -5.13 -2.60
CA GLN A 71 -25.43 -6.00 -1.91
C GLN A 71 -26.84 -5.38 -1.80
N PRO A 72 -27.90 -6.19 -2.00
CA PRO A 72 -27.87 -7.62 -2.31
C PRO A 72 -27.51 -7.93 -3.78
N VAL A 73 -26.58 -8.87 -4.00
CA VAL A 73 -26.08 -9.27 -5.33
C VAL A 73 -25.93 -10.79 -5.44
N SER A 74 -26.32 -11.38 -6.57
CA SER A 74 -26.20 -12.83 -6.81
C SER A 74 -24.76 -13.23 -7.16
N GLN A 75 -24.35 -14.45 -6.78
CA GLN A 75 -23.02 -14.99 -7.07
C GLN A 75 -22.71 -14.97 -8.58
N LYS A 76 -23.69 -15.29 -9.43
CA LYS A 76 -23.57 -15.20 -10.88
C LYS A 76 -23.14 -13.80 -11.34
N ARG A 77 -23.83 -12.76 -10.84
CA ARG A 77 -23.53 -11.36 -11.20
C ARG A 77 -22.15 -10.90 -10.70
N VAL A 78 -21.70 -11.41 -9.56
CA VAL A 78 -20.32 -11.15 -9.08
C VAL A 78 -19.31 -11.80 -10.00
N ALA A 79 -19.53 -13.05 -10.42
CA ALA A 79 -18.64 -13.76 -11.33
C ALA A 79 -18.59 -13.13 -12.74
N ASP A 80 -19.72 -12.65 -13.25
CA ASP A 80 -19.76 -11.94 -14.55
C ASP A 80 -18.89 -10.68 -14.53
N MET A 81 -18.84 -9.96 -13.39
CA MET A 81 -18.08 -8.71 -13.25
C MET A 81 -16.62 -8.90 -12.79
N ARG A 82 -16.33 -9.92 -12.00
CA ARG A 82 -15.00 -10.17 -11.41
C ARG A 82 -14.23 -11.28 -12.11
N GLY A 83 -14.87 -12.02 -13.01
CA GLY A 83 -14.34 -13.21 -13.69
C GLY A 83 -14.58 -14.50 -12.90
N SER A 84 -14.23 -15.63 -13.51
CA SER A 84 -14.42 -16.99 -12.95
C SER A 84 -13.75 -17.19 -11.59
N HIS A 85 -12.63 -16.51 -11.31
CA HIS A 85 -11.95 -16.55 -10.00
C HIS A 85 -12.81 -16.05 -8.84
N ALA A 86 -13.88 -15.30 -9.11
CA ALA A 86 -14.83 -14.89 -8.09
C ALA A 86 -15.50 -16.08 -7.40
N TYR A 87 -15.72 -17.21 -8.11
CA TYR A 87 -16.26 -18.42 -7.50
C TYR A 87 -15.35 -18.97 -6.39
N THR A 88 -14.04 -19.00 -6.64
CA THR A 88 -13.05 -19.40 -5.64
C THR A 88 -13.04 -18.42 -4.46
N HIS A 89 -13.01 -17.11 -4.74
CA HIS A 89 -12.98 -16.09 -3.69
C HIS A 89 -14.23 -16.05 -2.81
N ILE A 90 -15.38 -16.55 -3.29
CA ILE A 90 -16.63 -16.63 -2.53
C ILE A 90 -16.72 -17.93 -1.72
N LYS A 91 -16.00 -18.97 -2.15
CA LYS A 91 -15.96 -20.27 -1.46
C LYS A 91 -14.94 -20.28 -0.31
N GLU A 92 -13.85 -19.51 -0.44
CA GLU A 92 -12.89 -19.22 0.64
C GLU A 92 -13.53 -18.47 1.81
#